data_AF-A0A9D8TSX1-F1
#
_entry.id   AF-A0A9D8TSX1-F1
#
_cell.length_a   1.000
_cell.length_b   1.000
_cell.length_c   1.000
_cell.angle_alpha   90.00
_cell.angle_beta   90.00
_cell.angle_gamma   90.00
#
_symmetry.space_group_name_H-M   'P 1'
#
loop_
_entity.id
_entity.type
_entity.pdbx_description
1 polymer ?
#
loop_
_entity_poly.entity_id
_entity_poly.type
_entity_poly.pdbx_seq_one_letter_code
_entity_poly.pdbx_strand_id
1 'polypeptide(L)'
;IMESLSTHMLLLGDSKYSIDVYGSLKKHALTDYMFLNFLSEGNGTSDTLMRLFTGAPDMNLSTSSSMDKKFFLNTVRPFKEHGYRVIFITSGRSSWRNIGSFLKAQGVDEVIDESTIREFFPNATSGT
;
A
#
# COMPACT_ATOMS: atom_id res chain seq x y z
N ILE A 1 -0.12 -0.96 4.00
CA ILE A 1 1.07 -1.67 3.44
C ILE A 1 2.28 -1.18 4.18
N MET A 2 3.21 -2.06 4.54
CA MET A 2 4.48 -1.70 5.17
C MET A 2 5.59 -1.79 4.12
N GLU A 3 6.20 -0.66 3.79
CA GLU A 3 7.22 -0.56 2.75
C GLU A 3 8.46 -1.38 3.13
N SER A 4 8.90 -2.27 2.23
CA SER A 4 10.08 -3.11 2.38
C SER A 4 10.13 -4.01 3.64
N LEU A 5 9.01 -4.23 4.34
CA LEU A 5 8.96 -5.11 5.51
C LEU A 5 8.80 -6.58 5.07
N SER A 6 9.86 -7.37 5.24
CA SER A 6 9.86 -8.80 4.96
C SER A 6 9.91 -9.65 6.23
N THR A 7 9.52 -10.92 6.12
CA THR A 7 9.66 -11.91 7.20
C THR A 7 11.12 -12.15 7.62
N HIS A 8 12.10 -11.80 6.78
CA HIS A 8 13.52 -11.84 7.15
C HIS A 8 13.81 -10.99 8.40
N MET A 9 13.10 -9.87 8.59
CA MET A 9 13.27 -9.05 9.79
C MET A 9 12.88 -9.80 11.08
N LEU A 10 11.97 -10.77 11.03
CA LEU A 10 11.66 -11.62 12.20
C LEU A 10 12.86 -12.43 12.67
N LEU A 11 13.71 -12.88 11.74
CA LEU A 11 14.87 -13.71 12.04
C LEU A 11 15.92 -12.95 12.87
N LEU A 12 15.91 -11.61 12.82
CA LEU A 12 16.80 -10.77 13.62
C LEU A 12 16.39 -10.73 15.10
N GLY A 13 15.14 -11.03 15.41
CA GLY A 13 14.63 -11.11 16.77
C GLY A 13 14.91 -12.45 17.47
N ASP A 14 15.43 -13.44 16.75
CA ASP A 14 15.72 -14.78 17.30
C ASP A 14 16.96 -14.77 18.21
N SER A 15 17.13 -15.84 19.00
CA SER A 15 18.12 -15.95 20.08
C SER A 15 19.56 -15.67 19.65
N LYS A 16 19.87 -15.85 18.36
CA LYS A 16 21.19 -15.58 17.78
C LYS A 16 21.55 -14.09 17.74
N TYR A 17 20.57 -13.22 17.48
CA TYR A 17 20.82 -11.79 17.25
C TYR A 17 20.17 -10.92 18.32
N SER A 18 19.00 -11.32 18.85
CA SER A 18 18.27 -10.61 19.91
C SER A 18 18.02 -9.12 19.59
N ILE A 19 17.82 -8.78 18.30
CA ILE A 19 17.57 -7.40 17.86
C ILE A 19 16.06 -7.20 17.68
N ASP A 20 15.47 -6.30 18.46
CA ASP A 20 14.05 -5.95 18.32
C ASP A 20 13.85 -4.94 17.18
N VAL A 21 13.62 -5.46 15.97
CA VAL A 21 13.33 -4.66 14.77
C VAL A 21 11.83 -4.38 14.57
N TYR A 22 10.95 -5.02 15.36
CA TYR A 22 9.50 -4.86 15.22
C TYR A 22 8.96 -3.77 16.15
N GLY A 23 9.64 -3.49 17.25
CA GLY A 23 9.24 -2.46 18.20
C GLY A 23 7.78 -2.63 18.62
N SER A 24 6.95 -1.62 18.35
CA SER A 24 5.53 -1.65 18.71
C SER A 24 4.72 -2.72 17.96
N LEU A 25 5.15 -3.16 16.76
CA LEU A 25 4.48 -4.22 15.99
C LEU A 25 4.58 -5.59 16.67
N LYS A 26 5.60 -5.81 17.51
CA LYS A 26 5.88 -7.11 18.15
C LYS A 26 4.71 -7.65 18.96
N LYS A 27 3.98 -6.77 19.66
CA LYS A 27 2.79 -7.16 20.42
C LYS A 27 1.74 -7.79 19.50
N HIS A 28 1.43 -7.11 18.39
CA HIS A 28 0.43 -7.55 17.42
C HIS A 28 0.85 -8.85 16.71
N ALA A 29 2.15 -9.03 16.47
CA ALA A 29 2.68 -10.30 15.95
C ALA A 29 2.44 -11.51 16.86
N LEU A 30 2.28 -11.30 18.17
CA LEU A 30 2.03 -12.34 19.17
C LEU A 30 0.55 -12.51 19.54
N THR A 31 -0.23 -11.42 19.51
CA THR A 31 -1.61 -11.43 19.99
C THR A 31 -2.66 -11.53 18.89
N ASP A 32 -2.31 -11.17 17.66
CA ASP A 32 -3.24 -11.10 16.54
C ASP A 32 -2.95 -12.21 15.52
N TYR A 33 -3.72 -12.27 14.44
CA TYR A 33 -3.48 -13.24 13.37
C TYR A 33 -2.26 -12.84 12.54
N MET A 34 -1.18 -13.61 12.67
CA MET A 34 0.03 -13.46 11.87
C MET A 34 0.25 -14.67 10.96
N PHE A 35 0.41 -14.40 9.65
CA PHE A 35 0.70 -15.43 8.65
C PHE A 35 2.18 -15.40 8.28
N LEU A 36 2.92 -16.43 8.68
CA LEU A 36 4.35 -16.56 8.38
C LEU A 36 4.62 -17.15 6.99
N ASN A 37 3.67 -17.91 6.47
CA ASN A 37 3.70 -18.47 5.12
C ASN A 37 2.93 -17.54 4.17
N PHE A 38 3.43 -16.31 4.03
CA PHE A 38 2.86 -15.28 3.16
C PHE A 38 3.89 -14.85 2.12
N LEU A 39 3.48 -14.82 0.85
CA LEU A 39 4.31 -14.36 -0.25
C LEU A 39 3.86 -12.97 -0.67
N SER A 40 4.81 -12.04 -0.84
CA SER A 40 4.51 -10.74 -1.44
C SER A 40 3.92 -10.97 -2.82
N GLU A 41 2.86 -10.24 -3.13
CA GLU A 41 2.16 -10.43 -4.39
C GLU A 41 3.03 -9.90 -5.57
N GLY A 42 3.78 -8.82 -5.36
CA GLY A 42 4.75 -8.27 -6.30
C GLY A 42 6.14 -8.05 -5.70
N ASN A 43 7.12 -7.81 -6.57
CA ASN A 43 8.54 -7.59 -6.18
C ASN A 43 8.88 -6.12 -5.92
N GLY A 44 7.89 -5.23 -5.96
CA GLY A 44 8.07 -3.80 -5.66
C GLY A 44 6.73 -3.13 -5.38
N THR A 45 6.78 -1.94 -4.79
CA THR A 45 5.58 -1.23 -4.30
C THR A 45 4.50 -1.08 -5.37
N SER A 46 4.87 -0.64 -6.58
CA SER A 46 3.89 -0.48 -7.66
C SER A 46 3.28 -1.79 -8.11
N ASP A 47 4.10 -2.85 -8.20
CA ASP A 47 3.66 -4.17 -8.66
C ASP A 47 2.62 -4.72 -7.67
N THR A 48 3.00 -4.77 -6.39
CA THR A 48 2.12 -5.17 -5.29
C THR A 48 0.84 -4.34 -5.23
N LEU A 49 0.91 -3.01 -5.38
CA LEU A 49 -0.28 -2.16 -5.37
C LEU A 49 -1.23 -2.46 -6.55
N MET A 50 -0.70 -2.56 -7.78
CA MET A 50 -1.54 -2.81 -8.96
C MET A 50 -2.31 -4.10 -8.82
N ARG A 51 -1.61 -5.17 -8.49
CA ARG A 51 -2.21 -6.48 -8.32
C ARG A 51 -3.10 -6.58 -7.09
N LEU A 52 -2.77 -5.93 -5.97
CA LEU A 52 -3.67 -5.85 -4.80
C LEU A 52 -4.98 -5.14 -5.14
N PHE A 53 -4.93 -4.07 -5.92
CA PHE A 53 -6.14 -3.31 -6.26
C PHE A 53 -6.95 -3.94 -7.38
N THR A 54 -6.34 -4.69 -8.29
CA THR A 54 -7.02 -5.17 -9.52
C THR A 54 -7.13 -6.68 -9.64
N GLY A 55 -6.35 -7.44 -8.86
CA GLY A 55 -6.16 -8.87 -9.02
C GLY A 55 -5.45 -9.30 -10.31
N ALA A 56 -4.91 -8.35 -11.09
CA ALA A 56 -4.28 -8.63 -12.38
C ALA A 56 -2.74 -8.55 -12.30
N PRO A 57 -1.99 -9.52 -12.85
CA PRO A 57 -0.53 -9.58 -12.77
C PRO A 57 0.18 -8.63 -13.75
N ASP A 58 -0.20 -7.35 -13.76
CA ASP A 58 0.41 -6.31 -14.60
C ASP A 58 0.72 -5.03 -13.79
N MET A 59 2.01 -4.73 -13.62
CA MET A 59 2.49 -3.56 -12.90
C MET A 59 2.31 -2.22 -13.64
N ASN A 60 1.93 -2.25 -14.92
CA ASN A 60 1.85 -1.07 -15.79
C ASN A 60 0.42 -0.56 -15.98
N LEU A 61 -0.58 -1.16 -15.32
CA LEU A 61 -1.99 -0.80 -15.49
C LEU A 61 -2.28 0.68 -15.23
N SER A 62 -1.66 1.29 -14.24
CA SER A 62 -1.86 2.71 -13.92
C SER A 62 -1.38 3.67 -15.02
N THR A 63 -0.48 3.21 -15.89
CA THR A 63 0.09 3.95 -17.02
C THR A 63 -0.38 3.43 -18.38
N SER A 64 -1.24 2.41 -18.41
CA SER A 64 -1.70 1.79 -19.65
C SER A 64 -2.94 2.49 -20.20
N SER A 65 -3.32 2.13 -21.43
CA SER A 65 -4.59 2.54 -22.03
C SER A 65 -5.83 1.95 -21.32
N SER A 66 -5.64 1.02 -20.39
CA SER A 66 -6.71 0.38 -19.62
C SER A 66 -6.84 0.92 -18.19
N MET A 67 -6.15 2.00 -17.84
CA MET A 67 -6.13 2.58 -16.49
C MET A 67 -7.52 2.95 -15.94
N ASP A 68 -8.49 3.20 -16.83
CA ASP A 68 -9.86 3.66 -16.51
C ASP A 68 -10.89 2.53 -16.52
N LYS A 69 -10.48 1.29 -16.84
CA LYS A 69 -11.39 0.15 -16.90
C LYS A 69 -11.79 -0.30 -15.50
N LYS A 70 -13.02 -0.82 -15.40
CA LYS A 70 -13.54 -1.42 -14.17
C LYS A 70 -13.01 -2.85 -14.05
N PHE A 71 -12.07 -3.08 -13.15
CA PHE A 71 -11.55 -4.41 -12.88
C PHE A 71 -12.57 -5.23 -12.07
N PHE A 72 -12.76 -6.49 -12.45
CA PHE A 72 -13.71 -7.38 -11.78
C PHE A 72 -13.30 -7.67 -10.32
N LEU A 73 -11.98 -7.81 -10.08
CA LEU A 73 -11.39 -8.03 -8.77
C LEU A 73 -10.93 -6.70 -8.13
N ASN A 74 -11.62 -5.60 -8.42
CA ASN A 74 -11.33 -4.31 -7.80
C ASN A 74 -11.60 -4.36 -6.29
N THR A 75 -10.55 -4.31 -5.47
CA THR A 75 -10.63 -4.39 -4.00
C THR A 75 -11.38 -3.20 -3.38
N VAL A 76 -11.46 -2.05 -4.07
CA VAL A 76 -12.20 -0.87 -3.62
C VAL A 76 -13.71 -1.02 -3.83
N ARG A 77 -14.12 -1.77 -4.88
CA ARG A 77 -15.53 -1.94 -5.27
C ARG A 77 -16.48 -2.31 -4.13
N PRO A 78 -16.23 -3.37 -3.32
CA PRO A 78 -17.19 -3.78 -2.28
C PRO A 78 -17.44 -2.68 -1.24
N PHE A 79 -16.43 -1.88 -0.89
CA PHE A 79 -16.59 -0.75 0.02
C PHE A 79 -17.46 0.35 -0.60
N LYS A 80 -17.24 0.66 -1.88
CA LYS A 80 -18.03 1.67 -2.59
C LYS A 80 -19.48 1.28 -2.78
N GLU A 81 -19.75 0.02 -3.08
CA GLU A 81 -21.11 -0.52 -3.21
C GLU A 81 -21.90 -0.44 -1.89
N HIS A 82 -21.23 -0.39 -0.75
CA HIS A 82 -21.84 -0.27 0.59
C HIS A 82 -21.76 1.15 1.17
N GLY A 83 -21.48 2.16 0.34
CA GLY A 83 -21.53 3.58 0.75
C GLY A 83 -20.35 4.06 1.58
N TYR A 84 -19.25 3.30 1.66
CA TYR A 84 -18.05 3.76 2.34
C TYR A 84 -17.34 4.86 1.55
N ARG A 85 -16.74 5.79 2.27
CA ARG A 85 -15.71 6.70 1.75
C ARG A 85 -14.36 5.98 1.84
N VAL A 86 -13.65 5.91 0.72
CA VAL A 86 -12.36 5.24 0.59
C VAL A 86 -11.28 6.29 0.33
N ILE A 87 -10.28 6.32 1.19
CA ILE A 87 -9.16 7.27 1.15
C ILE A 87 -7.87 6.48 0.97
N PHE A 88 -7.04 6.87 0.01
CA PHE A 88 -5.68 6.39 -0.12
C PHE A 88 -4.71 7.44 0.40
N ILE A 89 -3.78 7.04 1.27
CA ILE A 89 -2.81 7.95 1.90
C ILE A 89 -1.41 7.47 1.59
N THR A 90 -0.54 8.37 1.13
CA THR A 90 0.88 8.11 0.90
C THR A 90 1.70 9.37 1.15
N SER A 91 2.94 9.21 1.62
CA SER A 91 3.92 10.31 1.70
C SER A 91 4.57 10.62 0.35
N GLY A 92 4.41 9.74 -0.65
CA GLY A 92 4.90 9.96 -2.00
C GLY A 92 3.95 10.83 -2.83
N ARG A 93 4.40 11.24 -4.02
CA ARG A 93 3.55 11.98 -4.97
C ARG A 93 2.58 11.05 -5.67
N SER A 94 1.30 11.43 -5.74
CA SER A 94 0.31 10.61 -6.45
C SER A 94 0.48 10.62 -7.97
N SER A 95 1.31 11.53 -8.51
CA SER A 95 1.70 11.54 -9.93
C SER A 95 2.68 10.42 -10.27
N TRP A 96 3.36 9.82 -9.29
CA TRP A 96 4.25 8.69 -9.52
C TRP A 96 3.48 7.53 -10.16
N ARG A 97 3.90 7.16 -11.37
CA ARG A 97 3.25 6.16 -12.21
C ARG A 97 1.73 6.36 -12.35
N ASN A 98 1.26 7.62 -12.29
CA ASN A 98 -0.15 7.98 -12.41
C ASN A 98 -1.07 7.26 -11.39
N ILE A 99 -0.53 6.88 -10.22
CA ILE A 99 -1.27 6.09 -9.22
C ILE A 99 -2.53 6.81 -8.72
N GLY A 100 -2.47 8.13 -8.54
CA GLY A 100 -3.60 8.91 -8.04
C GLY A 100 -4.81 8.89 -8.98
N SER A 101 -4.60 9.18 -10.26
CA SER A 101 -5.66 9.16 -11.26
C SER A 101 -6.22 7.75 -11.44
N PHE A 102 -5.34 6.75 -11.45
CA PHE A 102 -5.73 5.35 -11.53
C PHE A 102 -6.65 4.97 -10.35
N LEU A 103 -6.25 5.24 -9.11
CA LEU A 103 -7.05 4.90 -7.93
C LEU A 103 -8.40 5.62 -7.91
N LYS A 104 -8.45 6.89 -8.33
CA LYS A 104 -9.71 7.62 -8.49
C LYS A 104 -10.62 6.95 -9.51
N ALA A 105 -10.07 6.50 -10.65
CA ALA A 105 -10.85 5.74 -11.65
C ALA A 105 -11.36 4.40 -11.09
N GLN A 106 -10.66 3.80 -10.12
CA GLN A 106 -11.09 2.59 -9.41
C GLN A 106 -12.08 2.85 -8.26
N GLY A 107 -12.48 4.11 -8.03
CA GLY A 107 -13.49 4.47 -7.04
C GLY A 107 -12.96 4.95 -5.69
N VAL A 108 -11.65 5.19 -5.55
CA VAL A 108 -11.11 5.90 -4.39
C VAL A 108 -11.60 7.35 -4.42
N ASP A 109 -12.21 7.82 -3.33
CA ASP A 109 -12.79 9.17 -3.25
C ASP A 109 -11.71 10.24 -3.10
N GLU A 110 -10.65 9.92 -2.35
CA GLU A 110 -9.60 10.87 -2.01
C GLU A 110 -8.22 10.22 -2.00
N VAL A 111 -7.25 10.96 -2.53
CA VAL A 111 -5.83 10.61 -2.50
C VAL A 111 -5.11 11.70 -1.74
N ILE A 112 -4.64 11.38 -0.54
CA ILE A 112 -3.81 12.24 0.29
C ILE A 112 -2.36 11.88 -0.01
N ASP A 113 -1.67 12.78 -0.69
CA ASP A 113 -0.30 12.58 -1.15
C ASP A 113 0.67 13.59 -0.50
N GLU A 114 1.94 13.57 -0.92
CA GLU A 114 2.97 14.51 -0.44
C GLU A 114 2.48 15.97 -0.42
N SER A 115 1.80 16.42 -1.48
CA SER A 115 1.39 17.81 -1.65
C SER A 115 0.33 18.17 -0.61
N THR A 116 -0.67 17.29 -0.45
CA THR A 116 -1.75 17.44 0.53
C THR A 116 -1.20 17.44 1.95
N ILE A 117 -0.26 16.54 2.25
CA ILE A 117 0.39 16.46 3.57
C ILE A 117 1.13 17.77 3.89
N ARG A 118 1.83 18.36 2.93
CA ARG A 118 2.55 19.64 3.12
C ARG A 118 1.62 20.82 3.35
N GLU A 119 0.42 20.81 2.77
CA GLU A 119 -0.60 21.82 3.07
C GLU A 119 -1.08 21.75 4.52
N PHE A 120 -1.32 20.55 5.04
CA PHE A 120 -1.72 20.34 6.44
C PHE A 120 -0.57 20.52 7.43
N PHE A 121 0.65 20.18 7.03
CA PHE A 121 1.85 20.25 7.86
C PHE A 121 2.95 21.04 7.13
N PRO A 122 2.94 22.38 7.18
CA PRO A 122 3.86 23.22 6.42
C PRO A 122 5.35 22.98 6.73
N ASN A 123 5.65 22.46 7.93
CA ASN A 123 7.01 22.14 8.36
C ASN A 123 7.45 20.71 7.98
N ALA A 124 6.60 19.93 7.30
CA ALA A 124 6.96 18.60 6.85
C ALA A 124 8.07 18.65 5.80
N THR A 125 9.11 17.85 6.00
CA THR A 125 10.23 17.70 5.08
C THR A 125 10.12 16.37 4.32
N SER A 126 10.49 16.35 3.05
CA SER A 126 10.67 15.08 2.34
C SER A 126 11.95 14.41 2.81
N GLY A 127 11.86 13.14 3.18
CA GLY A 127 13.03 12.26 3.35
C GLY A 127 13.33 11.51 2.06
N THR A 128 14.56 11.02 1.92
CA THR A 128 14.99 10.04 0.91
C THR A 128 15.39 8.74 1.59
#